data_AF-A0A952LNU6-F1
#
_entry.id   AF-A0A952LNU6-F1
#
_cell.length_a   1.000
_cell.length_b   1.000
_cell.length_c   1.000
_cell.angle_alpha   90.00
_cell.angle_beta   90.00
_cell.angle_gamma   90.00
#
_symmetry.space_group_name_H-M   'P 1'
#
loop_
_entity.id
_entity.type
_entity.pdbx_description
1 polymer ?
#
loop_
_entity_poly.entity_id
_entity_poly.type
_entity_poly.pdbx_seq_one_letter_code
_entity_poly.pdbx_strand_id
1 'polypeptide(L)' 'MLIIKKKENESIEKALRRYKNKVRNVKLHDEVKTRRFFEKDSVKKRHAILKAAYKSRKAQIEAS' A
#
# COMPACT_ATOMS: atom_id res chain seq x y z
N MET A 1 -12.75 7.62 5.89
CA MET A 1 -13.56 7.95 4.69
C MET A 1 -12.74 8.90 3.80
N LEU A 2 -12.53 8.56 2.53
CA LEU A 2 -11.64 9.35 1.66
C LEU A 2 -12.42 10.45 0.95
N ILE A 3 -12.28 11.69 1.41
CA ILE A 3 -12.91 12.86 0.80
C ILE A 3 -11.89 13.54 -0.14
N ILE A 4 -12.33 13.91 -1.35
CA ILE A 4 -11.60 14.78 -2.28
C ILE A 4 -12.50 15.97 -2.59
N LYS A 5 -12.00 17.18 -2.32
CA LYS A 5 -12.70 18.42 -2.66
C LYS A 5 -12.48 18.72 -4.15
N LYS A 6 -13.56 18.81 -4.93
CA LYS A 6 -13.53 19.27 -6.32
C LYS A 6 -13.46 20.80 -6.31
N LYS A 7 -12.56 21.39 -7.09
CA LYS A 7 -12.56 22.85 -7.36
C LYS A 7 -13.40 23.14 -8.61
N GLU A 8 -13.93 24.36 -8.73
CA GLU A 8 -14.91 24.73 -9.77
C GLU A 8 -14.42 24.46 -11.21
N ASN A 9 -13.14 24.68 -11.50
CA ASN A 9 -12.57 24.51 -12.85
C ASN A 9 -11.87 23.16 -13.08
N GLU A 10 -12.21 22.12 -12.31
CA GLU A 10 -11.55 20.82 -12.44
C GLU A 10 -12.42 19.77 -13.15
N SER A 11 -11.86 19.16 -14.20
CA SER A 11 -12.49 18.03 -14.88
C SER A 11 -12.73 16.87 -13.90
N ILE A 12 -13.91 16.25 -14.02
CA ILE A 12 -14.35 15.10 -13.22
C ILE A 12 -13.34 13.96 -13.31
N GLU A 13 -12.75 13.74 -14.48
CA GLU A 13 -11.77 12.68 -14.70
C GLU A 13 -10.51 12.85 -13.84
N LYS A 14 -10.02 14.09 -13.72
CA LYS A 14 -8.86 14.43 -12.89
C LYS A 14 -9.16 14.20 -11.41
N ALA A 15 -10.38 14.52 -10.97
CA ALA A 15 -10.84 14.23 -9.61
C ALA A 15 -10.90 12.71 -9.34
N LEU A 16 -11.41 11.91 -10.27
CA LEU A 16 -11.45 10.45 -10.18
C LEU A 16 -10.04 9.83 -10.14
N ARG A 17 -9.12 10.32 -10.96
CA ARG A 17 -7.72 9.86 -10.95
C ARG A 17 -7.05 10.12 -9.59
N ARG A 18 -7.25 11.30 -9.00
CA ARG A 18 -6.75 11.58 -7.65
C ARG A 18 -7.40 10.69 -6.60
N TYR A 19 -8.69 10.39 -6.74
CA TYR A 19 -9.38 9.46 -5.84
C TYR A 19 -8.74 8.07 -5.89
N LYS A 20 -8.57 7.52 -7.10
CA LYS A 20 -7.89 6.23 -7.31
C LYS A 20 -6.48 6.23 -6.70
N ASN A 21 -5.70 7.29 -6.92
CA ASN A 21 -4.36 7.41 -6.35
C ASN A 21 -4.39 7.52 -4.81
N LYS A 22 -5.33 8.28 -4.24
CA LYS A 22 -5.49 8.42 -2.78
C LYS A 22 -5.86 7.08 -2.14
N VAL A 23 -6.78 6.33 -2.73
CA VAL A 23 -7.14 4.97 -2.28
C VAL A 23 -5.93 4.04 -2.32
N ARG A 24 -5.15 4.08 -3.40
CA ARG A 24 -3.94 3.25 -3.55
C ARG A 24 -2.88 3.59 -2.51
N ASN A 25 -2.63 4.87 -2.27
CA ASN A 25 -1.61 5.34 -1.31
C ASN A 25 -1.99 4.99 0.13
N VAL A 26 -3.27 5.11 0.48
CA VAL A 26 -3.79 4.78 1.81
C VAL A 26 -3.85 3.27 2.02
N LYS A 27 -3.80 2.45 0.96
CA LYS A 27 -3.83 0.98 1.04
C LYS A 27 -5.03 0.41 1.80
N LEU A 28 -6.15 1.13 1.79
CA LEU A 28 -7.37 0.75 2.52
C LEU A 28 -7.82 -0.68 2.22
N HIS A 29 -7.72 -1.10 0.96
CA HIS A 29 -8.09 -2.44 0.55
C HIS A 29 -7.15 -3.52 1.11
N ASP A 30 -5.85 -3.22 1.22
CA ASP A 30 -4.87 -4.14 1.83
C ASP A 30 -5.08 -4.23 3.34
N GLU A 31 -5.42 -3.12 3.99
CA GLU A 31 -5.79 -3.09 5.42
C GLU A 31 -7.04 -3.93 5.70
N VAL A 32 -8.09 -3.77 4.88
CA VAL A 32 -9.30 -4.59 5.03
C VAL A 32 -8.95 -6.06 4.87
N LYS A 33 -8.19 -6.43 3.82
CA LYS A 33 -7.76 -7.81 3.57
C LYS A 33 -6.97 -8.41 4.73
N THR A 34 -5.98 -7.70 5.24
CA THR A 34 -5.14 -8.17 6.36
C THR A 34 -5.93 -8.31 7.66
N ARG A 35 -6.94 -7.46 7.88
CA ARG A 35 -7.82 -7.54 9.06
C ARG A 35 -8.94 -8.59 8.95
N ARG A 36 -9.14 -9.23 7.78
CA ARG A 36 -10.20 -10.25 7.62
C ARG A 36 -9.98 -11.47 8.50
N PHE A 37 -8.73 -11.77 8.84
CA PHE A 37 -8.35 -12.94 9.63
C PHE A 37 -7.33 -12.54 10.69
N PHE A 38 -7.35 -13.23 11.83
CA PHE A 38 -6.33 -13.02 12.85
C PHE A 38 -5.01 -13.69 12.43
N GLU A 39 -3.95 -12.89 12.36
CA GLU A 39 -2.58 -13.37 12.14
C GLU A 39 -1.79 -13.25 13.46
N LYS A 40 -1.20 -14.35 13.91
CA LYS A 40 -0.35 -14.34 15.12
C LYS A 40 0.87 -13.44 14.91
N ASP A 41 1.28 -12.73 15.95
CA ASP A 41 2.42 -11.81 15.89
C ASP A 41 3.73 -12.49 15.46
N SER A 42 3.93 -13.75 15.85
CA SER A 42 5.10 -14.53 15.43
C SER A 42 5.17 -14.74 13.92
N VAL A 43 4.01 -15.00 13.29
CA VAL A 43 3.88 -15.20 11.84
C VAL A 43 4.16 -13.89 11.10
N LYS A 44 3.57 -12.79 11.57
CA LYS A 44 3.79 -11.45 11.02
C LYS A 44 5.26 -11.02 11.07
N LYS A 45 5.93 -11.24 12.22
CA LYS A 45 7.37 -10.94 12.38
C LYS A 45 8.24 -11.77 11.44
N ARG A 46 7.95 -13.07 11.30
CA ARG A 46 8.66 -13.96 10.38
C ARG A 46 8.55 -13.49 8.93
N HIS A 47 7.35 -13.11 8.46
CA HIS A 47 7.16 -12.60 7.10
C HIS A 47 7.94 -11.30 6.85
N ALA A 48 8.01 -10.41 7.85
CA ALA A 48 8.79 -9.17 7.75
C ALA A 48 10.29 -9.45 7.56
N ILE A 49 10.87 -10.35 8.36
CA ILE A 49 12.29 -10.73 8.28
C ILE A 49 12.62 -11.36 6.92
N LEU A 50 11.81 -12.32 6.47
CA LEU A 50 12.02 -12.98 5.17
C LEU A 50 11.99 -11.98 4.02
N LYS A 51 11.04 -11.04 4.05
CA LYS A 51 10.93 -9.97 3.05
C LYS A 51 12.13 -9.03 3.08
N ALA A 52 12.66 -8.71 4.26
CA ALA A 52 13.85 -7.88 4.41
C ALA A 52 15.10 -8.57 3.86
N ALA A 53 15.31 -9.85 4.20
CA ALA A 53 16.42 -10.65 3.71
C ALA A 53 16.41 -10.75 2.17
N TYR A 54 15.24 -11.00 1.58
CA TYR A 54 15.08 -11.04 0.12
C TYR A 54 15.48 -9.70 -0.54
N LYS A 55 15.02 -8.57 0.01
CA LYS A 55 15.36 -7.24 -0.51
C LYS A 55 16.86 -6.94 -0.38
N SER A 56 17.45 -7.27 0.76
CA SER A 56 18.89 -7.06 1.01
C SER A 56 19.72 -7.85 0.01
N ARG A 57 19.41 -9.14 -0.16
CA ARG A 57 20.11 -9.99 -1.13
C ARG A 57 19.97 -9.47 -2.55
N LYS A 58 18.76 -9.07 -2.94
CA LYS A 58 18.52 -8.51 -4.28
C LYS A 58 19.35 -7.23 -4.52
N ALA A 59 19.39 -6.32 -3.55
CA ALA A 59 20.17 -5.09 -3.65
C ALA A 59 21.68 -5.35 -3.73
N GLN A 60 22.20 -6.35 -3.01
CA GLN A 60 23.61 -6.77 -3.10
C GLN A 60 23.96 -7.32 -4.48
N ILE A 61 23.08 -8.14 -5.06
CA ILE A 61 23.26 -8.68 -6.42
C ILE A 61 23.25 -7.55 -7.47
N GLU A 62 22.34 -6.59 -7.35
CA GLU A 62 22.27 -5.45 -8.29
C GLU A 62 23.47 -4.50 -8.19
N ALA A 63 24.17 -4.48 -7.05
CA ALA A 63 25.35 -3.66 -6.81
C ALA A 63 26.67 -4.33 -7.19
N SER A 64 26.65 -5.64 -7.48
CA SER A 64 27.81 -6.45 -7.89
C SER A 64 27.88 -6.54 -9.40
#